data_AF-A0A821T7H6-F1
#
_entry.id   AF-A0A821T7H6-F1
#
_cell.length_a   1.000
_cell.length_b   1.000
_cell.length_c   1.000
_cell.angle_alpha   90.00
_cell.angle_beta   90.00
_cell.angle_gamma   90.00
#
_symmetry.space_group_name_H-M   'P 1'
#
loop_
_entity.id
_entity.type
_entity.pdbx_description
1 polymer ?
#
loop_
_entity_poly.entity_id
_entity_poly.type
_entity_poly.pdbx_seq_one_letter_code
_entity_poly.pdbx_strand_id
1 'polypeptide(L)'
;MKFVVFACALLVAGATALPQKINEVEPKEPRLITNTIRNIIRQVQNAIRENGMDPLIIDSYEFEYNIPFLVDVRLFLNNFSFIGASDIVIRQMDYSVLQNRLRFNIELPHLVLVVVNSGLKANVFGERYSGDFRGSLAIDGVGLSGEVRVNVGIISGISIRSLNVKFRLDRITSNVHLTVMEEDLSANFNKLFNQDIPYLLKTFEDSINQFITDTIRAIVDEVLKPSYFSGLFNEIESY
;
A
#
# COMPACT_ATOMS: atom_id res chain seq x y z
N MET A 1 -6.48 2.37 -3.27
CA MET A 1 -6.34 0.97 -3.73
C MET A 1 -4.93 0.41 -3.58
N LYS A 2 -3.85 1.11 -3.93
CA LYS A 2 -2.48 0.56 -3.93
C LYS A 2 -1.94 0.14 -2.53
N PHE A 3 -2.27 0.87 -1.47
CA PHE A 3 -1.85 0.51 -0.09
C PHE A 3 -2.59 -0.71 0.48
N VAL A 4 -3.87 -0.86 0.14
CA VAL A 4 -4.66 -2.06 0.48
C VAL A 4 -4.09 -3.26 -0.25
N VAL A 5 -3.79 -3.13 -1.55
CA VAL A 5 -3.12 -4.18 -2.36
C VAL A 5 -1.73 -4.52 -1.79
N PHE A 6 -0.98 -3.54 -1.27
CA PHE A 6 0.30 -3.77 -0.62
C PHE A 6 0.16 -4.53 0.71
N ALA A 7 -0.77 -4.13 1.58
CA ALA A 7 -1.10 -4.88 2.79
C ALA A 7 -1.62 -6.29 2.44
N CYS A 8 -2.43 -6.44 1.37
CA CYS A 8 -2.85 -7.72 0.83
C CYS A 8 -1.67 -8.57 0.40
N ALA A 9 -0.73 -8.03 -0.36
CA ALA A 9 0.45 -8.75 -0.81
C ALA A 9 1.27 -9.27 0.36
N LEU A 10 1.46 -8.48 1.42
CA LEU A 10 2.18 -8.91 2.62
C LEU A 10 1.47 -10.03 3.40
N LEU A 11 0.15 -10.08 3.34
CA LEU A 11 -0.66 -11.04 4.07
C LEU A 11 -0.93 -12.32 3.30
N VAL A 12 -1.21 -12.21 2.01
CA VAL A 12 -1.19 -13.34 1.06
C VAL A 12 0.14 -14.05 1.17
N ALA A 13 1.21 -13.29 1.25
CA ALA A 13 2.52 -13.85 1.28
C ALA A 13 2.92 -14.37 2.68
N GLY A 14 2.39 -13.79 3.76
CA GLY A 14 2.44 -14.38 5.11
C GLY A 14 1.59 -15.65 5.27
N ALA A 15 0.52 -15.81 4.49
CA ALA A 15 -0.36 -16.97 4.49
C ALA A 15 0.13 -18.09 3.55
N THR A 16 0.74 -17.76 2.42
CA THR A 16 1.46 -18.73 1.54
C THR A 16 2.82 -19.17 2.12
N ALA A 17 3.36 -18.42 3.09
CA ALA A 17 4.54 -18.81 3.87
C ALA A 17 4.31 -19.96 4.85
N LEU A 18 3.08 -20.42 5.03
CA LEU A 18 2.78 -21.60 5.83
C LEU A 18 3.13 -22.86 5.01
N PRO A 19 4.00 -23.75 5.51
CA PRO A 19 4.54 -24.86 4.72
C PRO A 19 3.43 -25.79 4.23
N GLN A 20 3.41 -26.02 2.92
CA GLN A 20 2.35 -26.74 2.17
C GLN A 20 2.57 -28.26 2.04
N LYS A 21 3.62 -28.82 2.65
CA LYS A 21 3.88 -30.27 2.66
C LYS A 21 4.30 -30.71 4.06
N ILE A 22 3.41 -31.40 4.76
CA ILE A 22 3.78 -32.22 5.92
C ILE A 22 4.03 -33.63 5.37
N ASN A 23 5.18 -33.82 4.73
CA ASN A 23 5.94 -35.02 5.05
C ASN A 23 6.60 -34.71 6.39
N GLU A 24 6.64 -35.65 7.32
CA GLU A 24 7.18 -35.49 8.68
C GLU A 24 8.38 -34.53 8.75
N VAL A 25 8.13 -33.27 9.08
CA VAL A 25 9.15 -32.26 9.33
C VAL A 25 8.80 -31.62 10.65
N GLU A 26 9.72 -31.74 11.59
CA GLU A 26 9.56 -31.21 12.94
C GLU A 26 9.18 -29.71 12.90
N PRO A 27 8.15 -29.29 13.66
CA PRO A 27 7.74 -27.90 13.75
C PRO A 27 8.73 -27.12 14.62
N LYS A 28 9.93 -26.80 14.10
CA LYS A 28 11.01 -26.26 14.95
C LYS A 28 11.65 -24.94 14.58
N GLU A 29 11.36 -24.32 13.43
CA GLU A 29 12.08 -23.08 13.08
C GLU A 29 11.19 -21.83 12.91
N PRO A 30 10.96 -21.05 14.00
CA PRO A 30 10.35 -19.72 13.92
C PRO A 30 11.05 -18.74 12.96
N ARG A 31 12.32 -19.04 12.63
CA ARG A 31 13.09 -18.33 11.61
C ARG A 31 12.47 -18.45 10.21
N LEU A 32 11.83 -19.57 9.87
CA LEU A 32 11.28 -19.79 8.52
C LEU A 32 10.13 -18.84 8.20
N ILE A 33 9.09 -18.77 9.05
CA ILE A 33 7.92 -17.89 8.83
C ILE A 33 8.36 -16.42 8.73
N THR A 34 9.19 -15.98 9.69
CA THR A 34 9.67 -14.59 9.72
C THR A 34 10.58 -14.27 8.53
N ASN A 35 11.40 -15.23 8.07
CA ASN A 35 12.23 -15.05 6.88
C ASN A 35 11.41 -15.00 5.60
N THR A 36 10.34 -15.80 5.48
CA THR A 36 9.48 -15.75 4.30
C THR A 36 8.83 -14.38 4.17
N ILE A 37 8.18 -13.87 5.22
CA ILE A 37 7.56 -12.53 5.18
C ILE A 37 8.60 -11.44 4.85
N ARG A 38 9.80 -11.51 5.45
CA ARG A 38 10.91 -10.61 5.09
C ARG A 38 11.27 -10.71 3.60
N ASN A 39 11.35 -11.92 3.05
CA ASN A 39 11.67 -12.13 1.63
C ASN A 39 10.60 -11.53 0.72
N ILE A 40 9.33 -11.63 1.08
CA ILE A 40 8.26 -11.01 0.29
C ILE A 40 8.36 -9.49 0.33
N ILE A 41 8.55 -8.92 1.52
CA ILE A 41 8.75 -7.48 1.66
C ILE A 41 9.88 -7.03 0.74
N ARG A 42 11.02 -7.75 0.74
CA ARG A 42 12.13 -7.49 -0.19
C ARG A 42 11.74 -7.63 -1.66
N GLN A 43 10.97 -8.66 -2.03
CA GLN A 43 10.49 -8.82 -3.41
C GLN A 43 9.62 -7.64 -3.83
N VAL A 44 8.73 -7.16 -2.96
CA VAL A 44 7.91 -5.97 -3.26
C VAL A 44 8.77 -4.72 -3.37
N GLN A 45 9.74 -4.52 -2.46
CA GLN A 45 10.70 -3.41 -2.56
C GLN A 45 11.46 -3.44 -3.87
N ASN A 46 11.95 -4.62 -4.27
CA ASN A 46 12.67 -4.81 -5.52
C ASN A 46 11.77 -4.55 -6.73
N ALA A 47 10.55 -5.09 -6.74
CA ALA A 47 9.59 -4.86 -7.82
C ALA A 47 9.28 -3.37 -7.99
N ILE A 48 9.10 -2.60 -6.90
CA ILE A 48 8.90 -1.14 -6.97
C ILE A 48 10.10 -0.46 -7.64
N ARG A 49 11.32 -0.81 -7.24
CA ARG A 49 12.55 -0.22 -7.79
C ARG A 49 12.79 -0.61 -9.24
N GLU A 50 12.64 -1.90 -9.56
CA GLU A 50 12.83 -2.47 -10.90
C GLU A 50 11.85 -1.91 -11.92
N ASN A 51 10.62 -1.58 -11.49
CA ASN A 51 9.63 -0.89 -12.33
C ASN A 51 9.83 0.64 -12.39
N GLY A 52 10.92 1.17 -11.84
CA GLY A 52 11.20 2.62 -11.82
C GLY A 52 10.19 3.43 -11.02
N MET A 53 9.50 2.81 -10.05
CA MET A 53 8.48 3.47 -9.22
C MET A 53 9.07 4.14 -7.97
N ASP A 54 10.36 3.91 -7.68
CA ASP A 54 11.07 4.57 -6.58
C ASP A 54 12.60 4.69 -6.86
N PRO A 55 13.11 5.90 -7.16
CA PRO A 55 12.34 7.12 -7.40
C PRO A 55 11.63 7.05 -8.75
N LEU A 56 10.34 7.42 -8.78
CA LEU A 56 9.63 7.70 -10.03
C LEU A 56 9.89 9.17 -10.40
N ILE A 57 10.68 9.39 -11.45
CA ILE A 57 11.01 10.72 -11.95
C ILE A 57 10.45 10.87 -13.35
N ILE A 58 9.68 11.94 -13.57
CA ILE A 58 9.14 12.32 -14.88
C ILE A 58 9.58 13.75 -15.14
N ASP A 59 10.57 13.92 -16.01
CA ASP A 59 11.10 15.23 -16.39
C ASP A 59 10.05 16.04 -17.14
N SER A 60 9.40 15.41 -18.12
CA SER A 60 8.30 15.98 -18.88
C SER A 60 7.37 14.89 -19.41
N TYR A 61 6.07 15.13 -19.29
CA TYR A 61 5.01 14.32 -19.86
C TYR A 61 3.94 15.25 -20.40
N GLU A 62 3.60 15.08 -21.67
CA GLU A 62 2.56 15.83 -22.35
C GLU A 62 1.57 14.84 -22.96
N PHE A 63 0.29 15.14 -22.81
CA PHE A 63 -0.80 14.40 -23.41
C PHE A 63 -1.76 15.37 -24.06
N GLU A 64 -2.00 15.17 -25.35
CA GLU A 64 -2.96 15.93 -26.13
C GLU A 64 -3.99 15.00 -26.75
N TYR A 65 -5.26 15.35 -26.62
CA TYR A 65 -6.36 14.62 -27.23
C TYR A 65 -7.35 15.60 -27.84
N ASN A 66 -7.66 15.42 -29.12
CA ASN A 66 -8.53 16.32 -29.86
C ASN A 66 -9.57 15.54 -30.67
N ILE A 67 -10.85 15.84 -30.43
CA ILE A 67 -11.96 15.53 -31.32
C ILE A 67 -12.47 16.88 -31.85
N PRO A 68 -12.39 17.12 -33.17
CA PRO A 68 -12.84 18.37 -33.77
C PRO A 68 -14.25 18.76 -33.31
N PHE A 69 -14.41 20.03 -32.93
CA PHE A 69 -15.67 20.64 -32.48
C PHE A 69 -16.27 20.11 -31.16
N LEU A 70 -15.74 19.03 -30.58
CA LEU A 70 -16.33 18.41 -29.39
C LEU A 70 -15.41 18.48 -28.17
N VAL A 71 -14.12 18.12 -28.32
CA VAL A 71 -13.21 17.95 -27.19
C VAL A 71 -11.78 18.33 -27.58
N ASP A 72 -11.12 19.18 -26.80
CA ASP A 72 -9.66 19.41 -26.85
C ASP A 72 -9.14 19.30 -25.43
N VAL A 73 -8.27 18.33 -25.13
CA VAL A 73 -7.67 18.11 -23.81
C VAL A 73 -6.16 18.15 -23.94
N ARG A 74 -5.52 18.98 -23.13
CA ARG A 74 -4.08 19.06 -23.00
C ARG A 74 -3.72 18.94 -21.53
N LEU A 75 -2.88 17.96 -21.24
CA LEU A 75 -2.31 17.75 -19.92
C LEU A 75 -0.81 17.82 -20.05
N PHE A 76 -0.16 18.57 -19.17
CA PHE A 76 1.29 18.57 -19.04
C PHE A 76 1.70 18.35 -17.60
N LEU A 77 2.82 17.66 -17.41
CA LEU A 77 3.44 17.38 -16.12
C LEU A 77 4.95 17.49 -16.29
N ASN A 78 5.57 18.40 -15.56
CA ASN A 78 7.00 18.68 -15.65
C ASN A 78 7.66 18.60 -14.27
N ASN A 79 8.81 17.93 -14.23
CA ASN A 79 9.59 17.65 -13.03
C ASN A 79 8.71 17.10 -11.89
N PHE A 80 8.05 15.99 -12.17
CA PHE A 80 7.38 15.18 -11.16
C PHE A 80 8.40 14.22 -10.55
N SER A 81 8.40 14.13 -9.22
CA SER A 81 9.15 13.10 -8.50
C SER A 81 8.30 12.48 -7.41
N PHE A 82 8.34 11.16 -7.32
CA PHE A 82 7.74 10.39 -6.24
C PHE A 82 8.77 9.43 -5.67
N ILE A 83 9.02 9.53 -4.36
CA ILE A 83 10.17 8.91 -3.69
C ILE A 83 9.71 8.27 -2.37
N GLY A 84 10.33 7.15 -2.02
CA GLY A 84 10.21 6.49 -0.73
C GLY A 84 9.22 5.33 -0.71
N ALA A 85 8.57 5.00 -1.82
CA ALA A 85 7.59 3.91 -1.88
C ALA A 85 8.19 2.50 -1.63
N SER A 86 9.48 2.32 -1.90
CA SER A 86 10.23 1.08 -1.64
C SER A 86 10.93 1.11 -0.27
N ASP A 87 10.88 2.21 0.48
CA ASP A 87 11.54 2.34 1.79
C ASP A 87 10.71 1.66 2.91
N ILE A 88 10.37 0.39 2.71
CA ILE A 88 9.61 -0.39 3.68
C ILE A 88 10.57 -0.97 4.71
N VAL A 89 10.36 -0.63 5.98
CA VAL A 89 11.19 -1.03 7.10
C VAL A 89 10.43 -2.00 8.01
N ILE A 90 11.03 -3.14 8.30
CA ILE A 90 10.53 -4.10 9.29
C ILE A 90 11.20 -3.78 10.63
N ARG A 91 10.47 -3.07 11.51
CA ARG A 91 10.95 -2.74 12.87
C ARG A 91 10.92 -3.94 13.80
N GLN A 92 9.90 -4.78 13.65
CA GLN A 92 9.72 -5.98 14.47
C GLN A 92 9.06 -7.09 13.65
N MET A 93 9.53 -8.32 13.82
CA MET A 93 8.90 -9.51 13.23
C MET A 93 9.32 -10.77 13.99
N ASP A 94 8.46 -11.22 14.89
CA ASP A 94 8.73 -12.31 15.81
C ASP A 94 7.60 -13.35 15.78
N TYR A 95 7.94 -14.62 15.61
CA TYR A 95 7.00 -15.72 15.74
C TYR A 95 7.30 -16.55 17.00
N SER A 96 6.30 -16.68 17.88
CA SER A 96 6.34 -17.57 19.03
C SER A 96 5.60 -18.86 18.72
N VAL A 97 6.34 -19.95 18.55
CA VAL A 97 5.78 -21.29 18.30
C VAL A 97 4.92 -21.76 19.49
N LEU A 98 5.39 -21.53 20.72
CA LEU A 98 4.67 -21.93 21.93
C LEU A 98 3.29 -21.27 22.04
N GLN A 99 3.16 -20.03 21.57
CA GLN A 99 1.92 -19.26 21.62
C GLN A 99 1.18 -19.23 20.28
N ASN A 100 1.74 -19.85 19.24
CA ASN A 100 1.33 -19.73 17.84
C ASN A 100 1.00 -18.29 17.44
N ARG A 101 1.96 -17.40 17.71
CA ARG A 101 1.74 -15.94 17.75
C ARG A 101 2.78 -15.19 16.96
N LEU A 102 2.36 -14.51 15.91
CA LEU A 102 3.18 -13.58 15.13
C LEU A 102 2.96 -12.16 15.62
N ARG A 103 4.05 -11.45 15.94
CA ARG A 103 4.03 -10.00 16.17
C ARG A 103 4.82 -9.31 15.08
N PHE A 104 4.28 -8.22 14.54
CA PHE A 104 4.92 -7.46 13.48
C PHE A 104 4.80 -5.95 13.72
N ASN A 105 5.79 -5.22 13.20
CA ASN A 105 5.77 -3.77 13.07
C ASN A 105 6.51 -3.43 11.77
N ILE A 106 5.75 -2.92 10.81
CA ILE A 106 6.21 -2.57 9.46
C ILE A 106 5.90 -1.09 9.24
N GLU A 107 6.84 -0.36 8.69
CA GLU A 107 6.77 1.08 8.53
C GLU A 107 7.23 1.49 7.13
N LEU A 108 6.58 2.51 6.57
CA LEU A 108 7.04 3.31 5.45
C LEU A 108 7.43 4.67 6.03
N PRO A 109 8.73 4.93 6.30
CA PRO A 109 9.17 6.07 7.10
C PRO A 109 8.86 7.40 6.45
N HIS A 110 9.07 7.51 5.14
CA HIS A 110 8.96 8.77 4.44
C HIS A 110 8.54 8.54 2.99
N LEU A 111 7.49 9.23 2.56
CA LEU A 111 7.01 9.22 1.18
C LEU A 111 6.82 10.66 0.73
N VAL A 112 7.42 11.01 -0.40
CA VAL A 112 7.44 12.37 -0.92
C VAL A 112 6.94 12.39 -2.35
N LEU A 113 6.04 13.31 -2.64
CA LEU A 113 5.60 13.68 -3.96
C LEU A 113 5.93 15.16 -4.18
N VAL A 114 6.59 15.47 -5.29
CA VAL A 114 6.88 16.84 -5.72
C VAL A 114 6.46 16.99 -7.16
N VAL A 115 5.81 18.12 -7.46
CA VAL A 115 5.49 18.53 -8.83
C VAL A 115 5.88 19.99 -8.99
N VAL A 116 6.81 20.28 -9.89
CA VAL A 116 7.24 21.66 -10.11
C VAL A 116 6.20 22.43 -10.94
N ASN A 117 5.69 21.79 -11.99
CA ASN A 117 4.70 22.41 -12.85
C ASN A 117 3.81 21.34 -13.49
N SER A 118 2.51 21.51 -13.38
CA SER A 118 1.55 20.68 -14.09
C SER A 118 0.29 21.46 -14.36
N GLY A 119 -0.42 21.09 -15.41
CA GLY A 119 -1.67 21.70 -15.75
C GLY A 119 -2.51 20.86 -16.68
N LEU A 120 -3.80 21.13 -16.63
CA LEU A 120 -4.83 20.55 -17.48
C LEU A 120 -5.59 21.71 -18.13
N LYS A 121 -5.73 21.67 -19.44
CA LYS A 121 -6.62 22.54 -20.21
C LYS A 121 -7.54 21.65 -21.02
N ALA A 122 -8.83 21.79 -20.81
CA ALA A 122 -9.85 21.05 -21.54
C ALA A 122 -10.85 22.03 -22.16
N ASN A 123 -11.29 21.76 -23.37
CA ASN A 123 -12.46 22.38 -23.97
C ASN A 123 -13.42 21.26 -24.33
N VAL A 124 -14.58 21.23 -23.71
CA VAL A 124 -15.57 20.15 -23.86
C VAL A 124 -16.90 20.78 -24.21
N PHE A 125 -17.42 20.52 -25.40
CA PHE A 125 -18.64 21.12 -25.94
C PHE A 125 -18.67 22.66 -25.88
N GLY A 126 -17.51 23.31 -26.03
CA GLY A 126 -17.39 24.78 -25.99
C GLY A 126 -17.10 25.36 -24.59
N GLU A 127 -17.23 24.55 -23.54
CA GLU A 127 -16.91 24.94 -22.16
C GLU A 127 -15.43 24.71 -21.86
N ARG A 128 -14.78 25.72 -21.27
CA ARG A 128 -13.34 25.67 -20.95
C ARG A 128 -13.13 25.25 -19.51
N TYR A 129 -12.32 24.21 -19.35
CA TYR A 129 -11.82 23.69 -18.09
C TYR A 129 -10.33 23.97 -18.00
N SER A 130 -9.88 24.49 -16.86
CA SER A 130 -8.46 24.63 -16.60
C SER A 130 -8.15 24.27 -15.16
N GLY A 131 -6.93 23.80 -14.94
CA GLY A 131 -6.39 23.67 -13.60
C GLY A 131 -4.89 23.51 -13.62
N ASP A 132 -4.23 23.99 -12.58
CA ASP A 132 -2.80 23.97 -12.42
C ASP A 132 -2.44 23.44 -11.03
N PHE A 133 -1.42 22.60 -10.95
CA PHE A 133 -0.99 21.96 -9.72
C PHE A 133 0.54 21.98 -9.62
N ARG A 134 1.06 22.47 -8.49
CA ARG A 134 2.49 22.44 -8.17
C ARG A 134 2.72 22.45 -6.67
N GLY A 135 3.88 22.00 -6.24
CA GLY A 135 4.28 21.97 -4.84
C GLY A 135 4.64 20.56 -4.39
N SER A 136 4.51 20.30 -3.09
CA SER A 136 4.96 19.05 -2.48
C SER A 136 3.97 18.51 -1.47
N LEU A 137 3.91 17.19 -1.39
CA LEU A 137 3.22 16.44 -0.35
C LEU A 137 4.21 15.42 0.23
N ALA A 138 4.41 15.47 1.54
CA ALA A 138 5.18 14.50 2.30
C ALA A 138 4.28 13.77 3.30
N ILE A 139 4.47 12.46 3.42
CA ILE A 139 3.78 11.60 4.36
C ILE A 139 4.86 10.88 5.17
N ASP A 140 4.83 11.06 6.49
CA ASP A 140 5.81 10.53 7.43
C ASP A 140 5.18 9.44 8.30
N GLY A 141 5.93 8.36 8.50
CA GLY A 141 5.66 7.37 9.54
C GLY A 141 4.37 6.57 9.34
N VAL A 142 4.07 6.17 8.10
CA VAL A 142 2.95 5.24 7.85
C VAL A 142 3.33 3.87 8.39
N GLY A 143 2.63 3.38 9.40
CA GLY A 143 2.96 2.15 10.09
C GLY A 143 1.78 1.20 10.23
N LEU A 144 2.09 -0.09 10.19
CA LEU A 144 1.18 -1.16 10.59
C LEU A 144 1.89 -2.01 11.64
N SER A 145 1.27 -2.15 12.81
CA SER A 145 1.75 -3.02 13.88
C SER A 145 0.63 -3.93 14.35
N GLY A 146 0.95 -5.14 14.78
CA GLY A 146 -0.11 -6.06 15.15
C GLY A 146 0.35 -7.41 15.66
N GLU A 147 -0.65 -8.19 16.05
CA GLU A 147 -0.50 -9.55 16.52
C GLU A 147 -1.49 -10.47 15.81
N VAL A 148 -0.98 -11.57 15.28
CA VAL A 148 -1.78 -12.67 14.70
C VAL A 148 -1.59 -13.89 15.57
N ARG A 149 -2.70 -14.53 15.97
CA ARG A 149 -2.68 -15.85 16.61
C ARG A 149 -3.35 -16.85 15.70
N VAL A 150 -2.70 -17.98 15.51
CA VAL A 150 -3.21 -19.06 14.66
C VAL A 150 -3.53 -20.30 15.50
N ASN A 151 -4.60 -20.99 15.14
CA ASN A 151 -4.86 -22.35 15.57
C ASN A 151 -4.31 -23.29 14.51
N VAL A 152 -3.51 -24.27 14.94
CA VAL A 152 -3.01 -25.33 14.07
C VAL A 152 -3.71 -26.61 14.50
N GLY A 153 -4.70 -27.05 13.73
CA GLY A 153 -5.39 -28.32 13.95
C GLY A 153 -4.84 -29.40 13.04
N ILE A 154 -4.60 -30.60 13.59
CA ILE A 154 -4.03 -31.74 12.86
C ILE A 154 -4.93 -32.19 11.69
N ILE A 155 -6.25 -32.00 11.82
CA ILE A 155 -7.27 -32.44 10.85
C ILE A 155 -7.93 -31.27 10.13
N SER A 156 -8.00 -30.08 10.76
CA SER A 156 -8.76 -28.92 10.27
C SER A 156 -7.93 -27.87 9.53
N GLY A 157 -6.61 -28.06 9.43
CA GLY A 157 -5.71 -27.07 8.84
C GLY A 157 -5.40 -25.89 9.78
N ILE A 158 -4.84 -24.83 9.21
CA ILE A 158 -4.43 -23.60 9.91
C ILE A 158 -5.56 -22.58 9.83
N SER A 159 -6.00 -22.04 10.97
CA SER A 159 -7.02 -20.97 11.02
C SER A 159 -6.59 -19.82 11.90
N ILE A 160 -7.05 -18.60 11.60
CA ILE A 160 -6.77 -17.43 12.43
C ILE A 160 -7.67 -17.46 13.67
N ARG A 161 -7.07 -17.53 14.85
CA ARG A 161 -7.78 -17.41 16.13
C ARG A 161 -8.12 -15.96 16.46
N SER A 162 -7.14 -15.08 16.29
CA SER A 162 -7.30 -13.65 16.55
C SER A 162 -6.31 -12.85 15.73
N LEU A 163 -6.76 -11.68 15.28
CA LEU A 163 -5.97 -10.71 14.57
C LEU A 163 -6.27 -9.34 15.16
N ASN A 164 -5.23 -8.60 15.52
CA ASN A 164 -5.33 -7.22 15.95
C ASN A 164 -4.26 -6.42 15.22
N VAL A 165 -4.67 -5.41 14.47
CA VAL A 165 -3.78 -4.54 13.71
C VAL A 165 -4.06 -3.09 14.07
N LYS A 166 -3.00 -2.34 14.31
CA LYS A 166 -2.98 -0.91 14.55
C LYS A 166 -2.30 -0.20 13.40
N PHE A 167 -3.01 0.73 12.80
CA PHE A 167 -2.49 1.69 11.85
C PHE A 167 -1.95 2.91 12.57
N ARG A 168 -0.87 3.46 12.04
CA ARG A 168 -0.26 4.70 12.50
C ARG A 168 0.07 5.55 11.29
N LEU A 169 -0.10 6.85 11.46
CA LEU A 169 0.43 7.88 10.58
C LEU A 169 0.93 9.01 11.47
N ASP A 170 2.19 9.41 11.31
CA ASP A 170 2.78 10.44 12.18
C ASP A 170 2.43 11.83 11.69
N ARG A 171 2.69 12.11 10.42
CA ARG A 171 2.49 13.45 9.87
C ARG A 171 2.22 13.42 8.38
N ILE A 172 1.40 14.37 7.95
CA ILE A 172 1.27 14.77 6.55
C ILE A 172 1.70 16.23 6.47
N THR A 173 2.49 16.58 5.46
CA THR A 173 2.88 17.96 5.17
C THR A 173 2.63 18.24 3.69
N SER A 174 1.69 19.12 3.42
CA SER A 174 1.29 19.59 2.11
C SER A 174 1.64 21.07 2.00
N ASN A 175 2.35 21.40 0.93
CA ASN A 175 2.59 22.76 0.45
C ASN A 175 2.34 22.77 -1.06
N VAL A 176 1.06 22.75 -1.41
CA VAL A 176 0.56 22.67 -2.78
C VAL A 176 -0.10 23.98 -3.16
N HIS A 177 0.24 24.48 -4.34
CA HIS A 177 -0.56 25.45 -5.06
C HIS A 177 -1.47 24.71 -6.04
N LEU A 178 -2.77 24.93 -5.90
CA LEU A 178 -3.80 24.33 -6.74
C LEU A 178 -4.77 25.42 -7.19
N THR A 179 -4.89 25.56 -8.51
CA THR A 179 -5.91 26.39 -9.13
C THR A 179 -6.79 25.51 -10.00
N VAL A 180 -8.11 25.68 -9.90
CA VAL A 180 -9.08 25.01 -10.77
C VAL A 180 -10.05 26.08 -11.25
N MET A 181 -10.25 26.22 -12.56
CA MET A 181 -11.13 27.25 -13.13
C MET A 181 -10.81 28.66 -12.65
N GLU A 182 -9.51 29.00 -12.59
CA GLU A 182 -9.01 30.28 -12.07
C GLU A 182 -9.30 30.53 -10.58
N GLU A 183 -9.93 29.59 -9.87
CA GLU A 183 -10.15 29.64 -8.43
C GLU A 183 -8.97 29.01 -7.68
N ASP A 184 -8.39 29.75 -6.73
CA ASP A 184 -7.32 29.26 -5.87
C ASP A 184 -7.89 28.37 -4.76
N LEU A 185 -7.66 27.06 -4.88
CA LEU A 185 -8.07 26.03 -3.92
C LEU A 185 -6.92 25.57 -3.02
N SER A 186 -5.77 26.24 -3.08
CA SER A 186 -4.56 25.86 -2.33
C SER A 186 -4.82 25.79 -0.83
N ALA A 187 -5.56 26.76 -0.27
CA ALA A 187 -5.87 26.78 1.16
C ALA A 187 -6.69 25.56 1.58
N ASN A 188 -7.71 25.21 0.79
CA ASN A 188 -8.58 24.06 1.05
C ASN A 188 -7.81 22.74 0.91
N PHE A 189 -7.00 22.62 -0.14
CA PHE A 189 -6.17 21.43 -0.38
C PHE A 189 -5.17 21.21 0.75
N ASN A 190 -4.41 22.24 1.12
CA ASN A 190 -3.43 22.13 2.19
C ASN A 190 -4.10 21.90 3.55
N LYS A 191 -5.27 22.50 3.82
CA LYS A 191 -6.03 22.23 5.04
C LYS A 191 -6.46 20.77 5.11
N LEU A 192 -6.98 20.21 4.02
CA LEU A 192 -7.40 18.81 3.95
C LEU A 192 -6.26 17.88 4.37
N PHE A 193 -5.07 18.04 3.79
CA PHE A 193 -3.94 17.16 4.06
C PHE A 193 -3.23 17.46 5.39
N ASN A 194 -3.06 18.73 5.76
CA ASN A 194 -2.32 19.11 6.96
C ASN A 194 -3.15 19.00 8.25
N GLN A 195 -4.48 19.07 8.16
CA GLN A 195 -5.35 19.18 9.33
C GLN A 195 -6.47 18.15 9.31
N ASP A 196 -7.30 18.14 8.27
CA ASP A 196 -8.55 17.38 8.29
C ASP A 196 -8.30 15.87 8.23
N ILE A 197 -7.41 15.39 7.35
CA ILE A 197 -7.03 13.97 7.29
C ILE A 197 -6.40 13.50 8.61
N PRO A 198 -5.35 14.16 9.15
CA PRO A 198 -4.79 13.78 10.45
C PRO A 198 -5.83 13.78 11.58
N TYR A 199 -6.74 14.76 11.59
CA TYR A 199 -7.84 14.82 12.54
C TYR A 199 -8.78 13.62 12.41
N LEU A 200 -9.24 13.31 11.20
CA LEU A 200 -10.12 12.17 10.94
C LEU A 200 -9.47 10.83 11.32
N LEU A 201 -8.18 10.65 11.01
CA LEU A 201 -7.44 9.44 11.36
C LEU A 201 -7.37 9.25 12.87
N LYS A 202 -7.22 10.33 13.64
CA LYS A 202 -7.23 10.30 15.10
C LYS A 202 -8.64 10.09 15.68
N THR A 203 -9.64 10.78 15.12
CA THR A 203 -11.03 10.69 15.60
C THR A 203 -11.63 9.30 15.36
N PHE A 204 -11.28 8.65 14.25
CA PHE A 204 -11.82 7.35 13.85
C PHE A 204 -10.79 6.21 13.97
N GLU A 205 -9.78 6.36 14.84
CA GLU A 205 -8.67 5.40 14.99
C GLU A 205 -9.17 3.97 15.19
N ASP A 206 -10.12 3.75 16.10
CA ASP A 206 -10.68 2.42 16.37
C ASP A 206 -11.40 1.83 15.15
N SER A 207 -12.18 2.64 14.43
CA SER A 207 -12.88 2.20 13.22
C SER A 207 -11.92 1.89 12.08
N ILE A 208 -10.84 2.68 11.93
CA ILE A 208 -9.79 2.44 10.93
C ILE A 208 -9.02 1.15 11.26
N ASN A 209 -8.63 0.98 12.53
CA ASN A 209 -7.95 -0.23 13.00
C ASN A 209 -8.82 -1.48 12.81
N GLN A 210 -10.11 -1.37 13.08
CA GLN A 210 -11.08 -2.44 12.84
C GLN A 210 -11.23 -2.74 11.35
N PHE A 211 -11.43 -1.71 10.51
CA PHE A 211 -11.54 -1.88 9.06
C PHE A 211 -10.29 -2.53 8.45
N ILE A 212 -9.10 -2.11 8.87
CA ILE A 212 -7.84 -2.71 8.44
C ILE A 212 -7.77 -4.15 8.96
N THR A 213 -8.06 -4.39 10.23
CA THR A 213 -8.08 -5.75 10.80
C THR A 213 -9.01 -6.68 10.01
N ASP A 214 -10.22 -6.24 9.67
CA ASP A 214 -11.19 -7.04 8.93
C ASP A 214 -10.76 -7.27 7.48
N THR A 215 -10.19 -6.25 6.83
CA THR A 215 -9.61 -6.38 5.49
C THR A 215 -8.49 -7.41 5.48
N ILE A 216 -7.55 -7.29 6.43
CA ILE A 216 -6.42 -8.20 6.62
C ILE A 216 -6.91 -9.63 6.89
N ARG A 217 -7.92 -9.79 7.73
CA ARG A 217 -8.55 -11.09 8.00
C ARG A 217 -9.12 -11.70 6.73
N ALA A 218 -9.92 -10.96 5.96
CA ALA A 218 -10.54 -11.45 4.74
C ALA A 218 -9.50 -11.96 3.73
N ILE A 219 -8.36 -11.26 3.61
CA ILE A 219 -7.26 -11.66 2.74
C ILE A 219 -6.61 -12.96 3.22
N VAL A 220 -6.27 -13.03 4.51
CA VAL A 220 -5.62 -14.22 5.06
C VAL A 220 -6.57 -15.42 4.97
N ASP A 221 -7.86 -15.25 5.30
CA ASP A 221 -8.86 -16.31 5.20
C ASP A 221 -9.02 -16.81 3.76
N GLU A 222 -8.99 -15.92 2.76
CA GLU A 222 -9.02 -16.30 1.34
C GLU A 222 -7.80 -17.13 0.94
N VAL A 223 -6.61 -16.76 1.42
CA VAL A 223 -5.35 -17.44 1.07
C VAL A 223 -5.22 -18.77 1.80
N LEU A 224 -5.80 -18.90 2.99
CA LEU A 224 -5.83 -20.13 3.77
C LEU A 224 -6.89 -21.13 3.26
N LYS A 225 -7.76 -20.77 2.31
CA LYS A 225 -8.73 -21.71 1.72
C LYS A 225 -8.03 -22.81 0.91
N PRO A 226 -8.42 -24.09 1.05
CA PRO A 226 -7.80 -25.23 0.36
C PRO A 226 -7.73 -25.12 -1.17
N SER A 227 -8.64 -24.39 -1.81
CA SER A 227 -8.73 -24.26 -3.29
C SER A 227 -7.62 -23.43 -3.93
N TYR A 228 -7.00 -22.49 -3.21
CA TYR A 228 -5.83 -21.75 -3.73
C TYR A 228 -4.54 -22.57 -3.65
N PHE A 229 -4.49 -23.55 -2.75
CA PHE A 229 -3.35 -24.47 -2.67
C PHE A 229 -3.29 -25.35 -3.93
N SER A 230 -4.42 -25.82 -4.47
CA SER A 230 -4.43 -26.67 -5.68
C SER A 230 -4.10 -25.93 -6.98
N GLY A 231 -4.37 -24.61 -7.07
CA GLY A 231 -4.10 -23.82 -8.27
C GLY A 231 -2.62 -23.44 -8.44
N LEU A 232 -1.90 -23.24 -7.34
CA LEU A 232 -0.47 -22.89 -7.34
C LEU A 232 0.47 -24.07 -7.65
N PHE A 233 0.00 -25.32 -7.54
CA PHE A 233 0.80 -26.50 -7.89
C PHE A 233 0.75 -26.87 -9.38
N ASN A 234 -0.25 -26.40 -10.13
CA ASN A 234 -0.39 -26.75 -11.55
C ASN A 234 0.36 -25.80 -12.50
N GLU A 235 0.80 -24.63 -12.04
CA GLU A 235 1.52 -23.66 -12.89
C GLU A 235 3.06 -23.79 -12.84
N ILE A 236 3.62 -24.71 -12.04
CA ILE A 236 5.08 -24.98 -12.02
C ILE A 236 5.44 -26.30 -12.73
N GLU A 237 4.47 -27.11 -13.16
CA GLU A 237 4.74 -28.30 -14.02
C GLU A 237 4.73 -28.00 -15.53
N SER A 238 4.66 -26.73 -15.96
CA SER A 238 4.62 -26.37 -17.39
C SER A 238 5.69 -25.38 -17.89
N TYR A 239 6.84 -25.29 -17.20
CA TYR A 239 8.08 -24.73 -17.77
C TYR A 239 9.31 -25.52 -17.35
#